data_AF-A0A559A027-F1
#
_entry.id   AF-A0A559A027-F1
#
_cell.length_a   1.000
_cell.length_b   1.000
_cell.length_c   1.000
_cell.angle_alpha   90.00
_cell.angle_beta   90.00
_cell.angle_gamma   90.00
#
_symmetry.space_group_name_H-M   'P 1'
#
loop_
_entity.id
_entity.type
_entity.pdbx_description
1 polymer ?
#
loop_
_entity_poly.entity_id
_entity_poly.type
_entity_poly.pdbx_seq_one_letter_code
_entity_poly.pdbx_strand_id
1 'polypeptide(L)'
;QSVERKDNKITIQFEKVTQRLFLAQDYFKALSVTNLKAGITENKELMELVFDVQNKKDYEILEGLLIFGESLLEIKESKEENSI
;
A
#
# COMPACT_ATOMS: atom_id res chain seq x y z
N GLN A 1 9.25 -6.61 3.67
CA GLN A 1 7.79 -6.32 3.64
C GLN A 1 7.00 -7.53 4.15
N SER A 2 5.94 -7.35 4.94
CA SER A 2 5.04 -8.44 5.38
C SER A 2 3.58 -8.11 5.08
N VAL A 3 2.82 -9.13 4.68
CA VAL A 3 1.38 -9.06 4.41
C VAL A 3 0.68 -10.08 5.31
N GLU A 4 -0.22 -9.62 6.19
CA GLU A 4 -0.97 -10.49 7.10
C GLU A 4 -2.48 -10.33 6.89
N ARG A 5 -3.22 -11.44 6.75
CA ARG A 5 -4.69 -11.47 6.75
C ARG A 5 -5.20 -11.94 8.11
N LYS A 6 -5.94 -11.09 8.83
CA LYS A 6 -6.56 -11.41 10.13
C LYS A 6 -7.83 -10.58 10.32
N ASP A 7 -8.91 -11.16 10.84
CA ASP A 7 -10.16 -10.46 11.17
C ASP A 7 -10.74 -9.59 10.02
N ASN A 8 -10.77 -10.14 8.80
CA ASN A 8 -11.19 -9.44 7.57
C ASN A 8 -10.37 -8.17 7.24
N LYS A 9 -9.15 -8.09 7.76
CA LYS A 9 -8.19 -7.05 7.43
C LYS A 9 -6.94 -7.65 6.83
N ILE A 10 -6.38 -6.93 5.87
CA ILE A 10 -5.02 -7.17 5.40
C ILE A 10 -4.16 -5.99 5.83
N THR A 11 -3.07 -6.29 6.53
CA THR A 11 -2.11 -5.27 6.96
C THR A 11 -0.82 -5.42 6.18
N ILE A 12 -0.37 -4.32 5.56
CA ILE A 12 0.94 -4.21 4.93
C ILE A 12 1.77 -3.25 5.76
N GLN A 13 2.85 -3.75 6.33
CA GLN A 13 3.82 -2.93 7.05
C GLN A 13 5.05 -2.70 6.17
N PHE A 14 5.40 -1.43 6.01
CA PHE A 14 6.57 -1.04 5.25
C PHE A 14 7.81 -0.92 6.13
N GLU A 15 8.97 -1.22 5.55
CA GLU A 15 10.25 -1.08 6.23
C GLU A 15 10.65 0.38 6.35
N LYS A 16 11.40 0.75 7.41
CA LYS A 16 11.81 2.14 7.67
C LYS A 16 12.53 2.81 6.48
N VAL A 17 13.25 2.03 5.67
CA VAL A 17 13.94 2.55 4.48
C VAL A 17 12.99 3.16 3.45
N THR A 18 11.75 2.67 3.36
CA THR A 18 10.76 3.13 2.38
C THR A 18 10.28 4.56 2.65
N GLN A 19 10.39 5.06 3.88
CA GLN A 19 10.05 6.44 4.24
C GLN A 19 10.97 7.48 3.58
N ARG A 20 12.14 7.06 3.09
CA ARG A 20 13.02 7.92 2.28
C ARG A 20 12.52 8.06 0.83
N LEU A 21 11.73 7.09 0.36
CA LEU A 21 11.24 6.99 -1.01
C LEU A 21 9.81 7.52 -1.14
N PHE A 22 8.97 7.28 -0.13
CA PHE A 22 7.54 7.55 -0.18
C PHE A 22 7.09 8.44 0.98
N LEU A 23 6.24 9.40 0.65
CA LEU A 23 5.47 10.25 1.56
C LEU A 23 4.05 9.69 1.66
N ALA A 24 3.29 10.11 2.68
CA ALA A 24 1.90 9.70 2.88
C ALA A 24 1.04 9.86 1.61
N GLN A 25 1.25 10.94 0.85
CA GLN A 25 0.53 11.23 -0.40
C GLN A 25 0.73 10.18 -1.50
N ASP A 26 1.90 9.52 -1.55
CA ASP A 26 2.19 8.50 -2.55
C ASP A 26 1.38 7.24 -2.29
N TYR A 27 1.28 6.86 -1.01
CA TYR A 27 0.42 5.77 -0.58
C TYR A 27 -1.04 6.10 -0.85
N PHE A 28 -1.50 7.33 -0.55
CA PHE A 28 -2.86 7.75 -0.89
C PHE A 28 -3.13 7.67 -2.39
N LYS A 29 -2.19 8.11 -3.22
CA LYS A 29 -2.29 8.05 -4.69
C LYS A 29 -2.39 6.61 -5.17
N ALA A 30 -1.51 5.72 -4.72
CA ALA A 30 -1.53 4.30 -5.10
C ALA A 30 -2.79 3.57 -4.60
N LEU A 31 -3.32 3.93 -3.43
CA LEU A 31 -4.57 3.37 -2.91
C LEU A 31 -5.79 3.84 -3.71
N SER A 32 -5.78 5.08 -4.20
CA SER A 32 -6.92 5.70 -4.90
C SER A 32 -7.30 5.04 -6.22
N VAL A 33 -6.38 4.28 -6.81
CA VAL A 33 -6.61 3.53 -8.06
C VAL A 33 -7.11 2.10 -7.83
N THR A 34 -7.23 1.68 -6.57
CA THR A 34 -7.69 0.32 -6.21
C THR A 34 -9.18 0.31 -5.84
N ASN A 35 -9.80 -0.86 -5.96
CA ASN A 35 -11.18 -1.10 -5.49
C ASN A 35 -11.25 -1.58 -4.02
N LEU A 36 -10.13 -1.53 -3.29
CA LEU A 36 -10.04 -1.93 -1.89
C LEU A 36 -10.07 -0.70 -0.99
N LYS A 37 -10.94 -0.75 0.02
CA LYS A 37 -10.96 0.28 1.06
C LYS A 37 -9.75 0.06 1.97
N ALA A 38 -8.91 1.09 2.10
CA ALA A 38 -7.74 1.03 2.96
C ALA A 38 -7.64 2.27 3.84
N GLY A 39 -7.07 2.09 5.03
CA GLY A 39 -6.61 3.16 5.91
C GLY A 39 -5.09 3.18 6.00
N ILE A 40 -4.53 4.37 6.20
CA ILE A 40 -3.12 4.56 6.52
C ILE A 40 -3.01 4.78 8.03
N THR A 41 -2.11 4.06 8.66
CA THR A 41 -1.79 4.23 10.08
C THR A 41 -0.28 4.17 10.30
N GLU A 42 0.16 4.62 11.46
CA GLU A 42 1.55 4.57 11.88
C GLU A 42 1.66 3.70 13.12
N ASN A 43 2.51 2.68 13.07
CA ASN A 43 2.73 1.74 14.16
C ASN A 43 4.23 1.59 14.40
N LYS A 44 4.69 1.97 15.60
CA LYS A 44 6.13 1.96 15.96
C LYS A 44 7.01 2.68 14.93
N GLU A 45 6.58 3.88 14.52
CA GLU A 45 7.25 4.69 13.48
C GLU A 45 7.28 4.05 12.10
N LEU A 46 6.50 3.00 11.84
CA LEU A 46 6.41 2.37 10.53
C LEU A 46 5.04 2.62 9.93
N MET A 47 5.04 2.92 8.64
CA MET A 47 3.80 3.09 7.88
C MET A 47 3.13 1.74 7.69
N GLU A 48 1.86 1.68 8.05
CA GLU A 48 1.00 0.52 7.88
C GLU A 48 -0.21 0.88 7.03
N LEU A 49 -0.53 0.01 6.08
CA LEU A 49 -1.77 0.06 5.32
C LEU A 49 -2.69 -1.06 5.77
N VAL A 50 -3.91 -0.69 6.14
CA VAL A 50 -4.92 -1.63 6.62
C VAL A 50 -6.06 -1.65 5.64
N PHE A 51 -6.13 -2.71 4.85
CA PHE A 51 -7.20 -2.98 3.88
C PHE A 51 -8.36 -3.68 4.57
N ASP A 52 -9.56 -3.16 4.37
CA ASP A 52 -10.81 -3.84 4.73
C ASP A 52 -11.20 -4.78 3.59
N VAL A 53 -11.17 -6.08 3.87
CA VAL A 53 -11.49 -7.14 2.91
C VAL A 53 -12.78 -7.88 3.28
N GLN A 54 -13.62 -7.28 4.12
CA GLN A 54 -14.93 -7.85 4.42
C GLN A 54 -15.75 -8.01 3.14
N ASN A 55 -16.33 -9.19 2.94
CA ASN A 55 -17.12 -9.57 1.77
C ASN A 55 -16.38 -9.48 0.42
N LYS A 56 -15.05 -9.42 0.41
CA LYS A 56 -14.23 -9.49 -0.81
C LYS A 56 -13.84 -10.93 -1.10
N LYS A 57 -13.94 -11.35 -2.36
CA LYS A 57 -13.40 -12.62 -2.83
C LYS A 57 -11.88 -12.52 -2.96
N ASP A 58 -11.20 -13.66 -2.87
CA ASP A 58 -9.73 -13.68 -2.89
C ASP A 58 -9.15 -13.05 -4.16
N TYR A 59 -9.79 -13.21 -5.33
CA TYR A 59 -9.31 -12.56 -6.55
C TYR A 59 -9.43 -11.03 -6.51
N GLU A 60 -10.45 -10.48 -5.86
CA GLU A 60 -10.62 -9.01 -5.73
C GLU A 60 -9.56 -8.43 -4.80
N ILE A 61 -9.20 -9.20 -3.77
CA ILE A 61 -8.11 -8.86 -2.86
C ILE A 61 -6.79 -8.87 -3.62
N LEU A 62 -6.49 -9.96 -4.34
CA LEU A 62 -5.25 -10.09 -5.11
C LEU A 62 -5.12 -9.01 -6.19
N GLU A 63 -6.21 -8.73 -6.90
CA GLU A 63 -6.27 -7.66 -7.91
C GLU A 63 -5.98 -6.29 -7.28
N GLY A 64 -6.63 -5.94 -6.17
CA GLY A 64 -6.40 -4.66 -5.50
C GLY A 64 -4.99 -4.51 -4.95
N LEU A 65 -4.40 -5.60 -4.43
CA LEU A 65 -3.01 -5.62 -3.97
C LEU A 65 -2.02 -5.50 -5.12
N LEU A 66 -2.30 -6.13 -6.27
CA LEU A 66 -1.48 -6.04 -7.48
C LEU A 66 -1.47 -4.60 -8.02
N ILE A 67 -2.66 -4.02 -8.23
CA ILE A 67 -2.83 -2.63 -8.72
C ILE A 67 -2.14 -1.64 -7.78
N PHE A 68 -2.29 -1.82 -6.46
CA PHE A 68 -1.61 -0.99 -5.48
C PHE A 68 -0.08 -1.07 -5.64
N GLY A 69 0.47 -2.27 -5.78
CA GLY A 69 1.90 -2.50 -5.92
C GLY A 69 2.47 -1.89 -7.20
N GLU A 70 1.78 -2.08 -8.33
CA GLU A 70 2.16 -1.49 -9.63
C GLU A 70 2.14 0.04 -9.56
N SER A 71 1.06 0.63 -9.03
CA SER A 71 0.97 2.09 -8.90
C SER A 71 2.05 2.67 -7.98
N LEU A 72 2.39 1.98 -6.89
CA LEU A 72 3.46 2.42 -6.00
C LEU A 72 4.85 2.31 -6.65
N LEU A 73 5.04 1.29 -7.50
CA LEU A 73 6.27 1.14 -8.29
C LEU A 73 6.43 2.27 -9.31
N GLU A 74 5.38 2.62 -10.06
CA GLU A 74 5.40 3.74 -10.99
C GLU A 74 5.75 5.07 -10.29
N ILE A 75 5.23 5.29 -9.08
CA ILE A 75 5.57 6.47 -8.28
C ILE A 75 7.06 6.47 -7.91
N LYS A 76 7.61 5.31 -7.55
CA LYS A 76 9.04 5.18 -7.24
C LYS A 76 9.89 5.52 -8.46
N GLU A 77 9.60 4.90 -9.60
CA GLU A 77 10.34 5.10 -10.85
C GLU A 77 10.28 6.56 -11.31
N SER A 78 9.08 7.18 -11.26
CA SER A 78 8.92 8.60 -11.59
C SER A 78 9.74 9.53 -10.69
N LYS A 79 9.91 9.20 -9.40
CA LYS A 79 10.75 9.98 -8.49
C LYS A 79 12.24 9.79 -8.77
N GLU A 80 12.65 8.58 -9.14
CA GLU A 80 14.03 8.29 -9.52
C GLU A 80 14.41 9.01 -10.83
N GLU A 81 13.53 9.02 -11.83
CA GLU A 81 13.73 9.76 -13.08
C GLU A 81 13.80 11.27 -12.87
N ASN A 82 12.93 11.84 -12.02
CA ASN A 82 12.91 13.28 -11.72
C ASN A 82 14.02 13.75 -10.76
N SER A 83 14.79 12.82 -10.18
CA SER A 83 15.92 13.14 -9.30
C SER A 83 17.27 13.22 -10.06
N ILE A 84 17.25 13.00 -11.37
CA ILE A 84 18.38 13.14 -12.32
C ILE A 84 18.29 14.52 -12.99
#